data_AF-A0A7X7N1E8-F1
#
_entry.id   AF-A0A7X7N1E8-F1
#
_cell.length_a   1.000
_cell.length_b   1.000
_cell.length_c   1.000
_cell.angle_alpha   90.00
_cell.angle_beta   90.00
_cell.angle_gamma   90.00
#
_symmetry.space_group_name_H-M   'P 1'
#
loop_
_entity.id
_entity.type
_entity.pdbx_description
1 polymer ?
#
loop_
_entity_poly.entity_id
_entity_poly.type
_entity_poly.pdbx_seq_one_letter_code
_entity_poly.pdbx_strand_id
1 'polypeptide(L)'
;MLRNHIDCHTYPNGSFYKIERGLFVSSPELCFLQIASQMELLKLIELGFELCGSYRQNGIDNEVVANNVDIINDQRPGFRIDKQLTTVRRLRAYISKMERIRGIKKASRAARYLIDHSASPAETMLTMMLALPYMLGGFKLPTPSLNARI
;
A
#
# COMPACT_ATOMS: atom_id res chain seq x y z
N MET A 1 17.24 -1.37 12.69
CA MET A 1 16.82 -1.11 14.09
C MET A 1 15.31 -1.36 14.19
N LEU A 2 14.87 -2.38 14.93
CA LEU A 2 13.43 -2.66 15.10
C LEU A 2 12.82 -1.58 16.02
N ARG A 3 11.91 -0.77 15.48
CA ARG A 3 11.12 0.18 16.28
C ARG A 3 9.89 -0.55 16.82
N ASN A 4 9.83 -0.72 18.13
CA ASN A 4 8.64 -1.24 18.79
C ASN A 4 7.54 -0.17 18.77
N HIS A 5 6.37 -0.51 18.23
CA HIS A 5 5.18 0.32 18.22
C HIS A 5 4.20 -0.23 19.27
N ILE A 6 4.01 0.50 20.36
CA ILE A 6 3.04 0.15 21.41
C ILE A 6 1.87 1.12 21.27
N ASP A 7 0.66 0.56 21.24
CA ASP A 7 -0.56 1.32 21.05
C ASP A 7 -1.68 0.75 21.93
N CYS A 8 -2.51 1.64 22.46
CA CYS A 8 -3.69 1.31 23.26
C CYS A 8 -5.02 1.51 22.49
N HIS A 9 -4.96 1.80 21.20
CA HIS A 9 -6.14 1.94 20.37
C HIS A 9 -6.95 0.64 20.26
N THR A 10 -8.28 0.80 20.20
CA THR A 10 -9.18 -0.28 19.82
C THR A 10 -9.21 -0.40 18.31
N TYR A 11 -8.86 -1.58 17.81
CA TYR A 11 -8.81 -1.87 16.38
C TYR A 11 -10.12 -2.51 15.90
N PRO A 12 -10.69 -2.12 14.75
CA PRO A 12 -11.84 -2.79 14.15
C PRO A 12 -11.57 -4.28 13.89
N ASN A 13 -12.63 -5.07 13.81
CA ASN A 13 -12.52 -6.48 13.40
C ASN A 13 -11.83 -6.60 12.03
N GLY A 14 -10.95 -7.60 11.89
CA GLY A 14 -10.16 -7.83 10.68
C GLY A 14 -8.89 -6.99 10.57
N SER A 15 -8.54 -6.21 11.60
CA SER A 15 -7.28 -5.45 11.63
C SER A 15 -6.03 -6.32 11.73
N PHE A 16 -6.16 -7.52 12.29
CA PHE A 16 -5.08 -8.48 12.48
C PHE A 16 -5.50 -9.88 12.01
N TYR A 17 -4.58 -10.57 11.34
CA TYR A 17 -4.73 -11.96 10.93
C TYR A 17 -3.77 -12.83 11.74
N LYS A 18 -4.26 -13.94 12.28
CA LYS A 18 -3.44 -14.88 13.05
C LYS A 18 -2.61 -15.72 12.10
N ILE A 19 -1.29 -15.74 12.30
CA ILE A 19 -0.38 -16.66 11.58
C ILE A 19 -0.20 -17.91 12.44
N GLU A 20 0.20 -17.72 13.70
CA GLU A 20 0.48 -18.81 14.65
C GLU A 20 0.07 -18.43 16.09
N ARG A 21 0.39 -19.28 17.08
CA ARG A 21 0.07 -19.02 18.49
C ARG A 21 0.84 -17.80 19.00
N GLY A 22 0.13 -16.72 19.29
CA GLY A 22 0.72 -15.47 19.77
C GLY A 22 1.33 -14.60 18.68
N LEU A 23 1.25 -15.02 17.41
CA LEU A 23 1.79 -14.28 16.27
C LEU A 23 0.67 -13.84 15.33
N PHE A 24 0.57 -12.53 15.13
CA PHE A 24 -0.42 -11.89 14.28
C PHE A 24 0.26 -10.94 13.30
N VAL A 25 -0.33 -10.78 12.12
CA VAL A 25 0.06 -9.79 11.11
C VAL A 25 -1.04 -8.77 10.93
N SER A 26 -0.66 -7.52 10.69
CA SER A 26 -1.62 -6.46 10.38
C SER A 26 -2.27 -6.69 9.01
N SER A 27 -3.54 -6.33 8.91
CA SER A 27 -4.22 -6.22 7.62
C SER A 27 -3.52 -5.19 6.71
N PRO A 28 -3.64 -5.33 5.37
CA PRO A 28 -3.12 -4.32 4.44
C PRO A 28 -3.63 -2.91 4.77
N GLU A 29 -4.88 -2.79 5.19
CA GLU A 29 -5.49 -1.51 5.54
C GLU A 29 -4.89 -0.91 6.82
N LEU A 30 -4.65 -1.73 7.84
CA LEU A 30 -3.96 -1.28 9.04
C LEU A 30 -2.50 -0.91 8.74
N CYS A 31 -1.79 -1.75 7.98
CA CYS A 31 -0.40 -1.55 7.61
C CYS A 31 -0.21 -0.22 6.87
N PHE A 32 -1.08 0.07 5.89
CA PHE A 32 -1.10 1.35 5.17
C PHE A 32 -1.23 2.55 6.11
N LEU A 33 -2.10 2.45 7.12
CA LEU A 33 -2.30 3.52 8.08
C LEU A 33 -1.10 3.69 9.02
N GLN A 34 -0.51 2.59 9.51
CA GLN A 34 0.66 2.62 10.40
C GLN A 34 1.86 3.24 9.69
N ILE A 35 2.15 2.82 8.46
CA ILE A 35 3.31 3.30 7.69
C ILE A 35 3.14 4.73 7.19
N ALA A 36 1.90 5.24 7.05
CA ALA A 36 1.64 6.64 6.71
C ALA A 36 2.27 7.64 7.70
N SER A 37 2.52 7.22 8.94
CA SER A 37 3.20 8.05 9.94
C SER A 37 4.70 8.24 9.66
N GLN A 38 5.30 7.34 8.88
CA GLN A 38 6.75 7.24 8.64
C GLN A 38 7.13 7.49 7.17
N MET A 39 6.18 7.37 6.24
CA MET A 39 6.43 7.51 4.81
C MET A 39 6.00 8.87 4.26
N GLU A 40 6.71 9.38 3.25
CA GLU A 40 6.31 10.59 2.53
C GLU A 40 5.01 10.38 1.73
N LEU A 41 4.30 11.46 1.41
CA LEU A 41 2.98 11.36 0.79
C LEU A 41 3.02 10.67 -0.58
N LEU A 42 3.97 11.02 -1.46
CA LEU A 42 4.06 10.42 -2.80
C LEU A 42 4.38 8.93 -2.73
N LYS A 43 5.32 8.54 -1.87
CA LYS A 43 5.64 7.12 -1.61
C LYS A 43 4.48 6.36 -0.97
N LEU A 44 3.71 7.01 -0.10
CA LEU A 44 2.49 6.42 0.44
C LEU A 44 1.42 6.22 -0.64
N ILE A 45 1.29 7.14 -1.59
CA ILE A 45 0.38 6.98 -2.74
C ILE A 45 0.83 5.80 -3.61
N GLU A 46 2.13 5.73 -3.96
CA GLU A 46 2.72 4.62 -4.72
C GLU A 46 2.47 3.26 -4.03
N LEU A 47 2.71 3.17 -2.72
CA LEU A 47 2.39 1.98 -1.93
C LEU A 47 0.89 1.64 -1.96
N GLY A 48 0.02 2.64 -1.87
CA GLY A 48 -1.42 2.42 -1.95
C GLY A 48 -1.85 1.83 -3.30
N PHE A 49 -1.24 2.30 -4.40
CA PHE A 49 -1.45 1.71 -5.73
C PHE A 49 -0.95 0.27 -5.80
N GLU A 50 0.19 -0.03 -5.21
CA GLU A 50 0.69 -1.40 -5.14
C GLU A 50 -0.30 -2.29 -4.37
N LEU A 51 -0.74 -1.88 -3.16
CA LEU A 51 -1.69 -2.65 -2.34
C LEU A 51 -3.05 -2.92 -3.04
N CYS A 52 -3.53 -1.95 -3.82
CA CYS A 52 -4.80 -2.02 -4.57
C CYS A 52 -4.63 -2.56 -6.01
N GLY A 53 -3.40 -2.73 -6.46
CA GLY A 53 -3.04 -3.19 -7.79
C GLY A 53 -2.76 -4.69 -7.85
N SER A 54 -2.51 -5.17 -9.07
CA SER A 54 -2.18 -6.57 -9.35
C SER A 54 -0.68 -6.80 -9.55
N TYR A 55 0.17 -6.06 -8.82
CA TYR A 55 1.62 -6.22 -8.86
C TYR A 55 2.26 -6.06 -7.48
N ARG A 56 3.50 -6.56 -7.34
CA ARG A 56 4.38 -6.35 -6.19
C ARG A 56 5.77 -5.96 -6.68
N GLN A 57 6.39 -4.96 -6.07
CA GLN A 57 7.80 -4.68 -6.32
C GLN A 57 8.65 -5.79 -5.69
N ASN A 58 9.62 -6.29 -6.46
CA ASN A 58 10.64 -7.18 -5.89
C ASN A 58 11.58 -6.29 -5.05
N GLY A 59 11.76 -6.62 -3.77
CA GLY A 59 12.59 -5.82 -2.87
C GLY A 59 14.01 -5.66 -3.41
N ILE A 60 14.58 -4.47 -3.26
CA ILE A 60 15.94 -4.14 -3.69
C ILE A 60 16.98 -4.80 -2.74
N ASP A 61 16.55 -5.13 -1.52
CA ASP A 61 17.40 -5.58 -0.42
C ASP A 61 17.54 -7.12 -0.42
N ASN A 62 18.12 -7.66 -1.50
CA ASN A 62 18.35 -9.10 -1.68
C ASN A 62 19.42 -9.70 -0.75
N GLU A 63 19.98 -8.95 0.21
CA GLU A 63 21.03 -9.48 1.09
C GLU A 63 20.50 -10.28 2.29
N VAL A 64 19.30 -10.01 2.80
CA VAL A 64 18.82 -10.57 4.08
C VAL A 64 17.92 -11.81 3.91
N VAL A 65 17.42 -12.08 2.70
CA VAL A 65 16.51 -13.22 2.42
C VAL A 65 17.23 -14.34 1.67
N ALA A 66 18.54 -14.49 1.84
CA ALA A 66 19.30 -15.61 1.27
C ALA A 66 19.16 -16.93 2.06
N ASN A 67 18.59 -16.89 3.27
CA ASN A 67 18.67 -18.01 4.22
C ASN A 67 17.40 -18.86 4.39
N ASN A 68 16.31 -18.58 3.65
CA ASN A 68 15.13 -19.46 3.63
C ASN A 68 14.75 -19.77 2.18
N VAL A 69 15.48 -20.75 1.67
CA VAL A 69 15.28 -21.47 0.41
C VAL A 69 13.83 -21.94 0.35
N ASP A 70 13.03 -21.37 -0.56
CA ASP A 70 11.83 -21.93 -1.21
C ASP A 70 10.84 -20.84 -1.71
N ILE A 71 10.97 -19.57 -1.28
CA ILE A 71 10.14 -18.44 -1.79
C ILE A 71 10.89 -17.56 -2.82
N ILE A 72 12.16 -17.89 -3.10
CA ILE A 72 13.15 -16.99 -3.72
C ILE A 72 13.38 -17.27 -5.23
N ASN A 73 12.37 -17.72 -5.97
CA ASN A 73 12.55 -17.99 -7.42
C ASN A 73 12.45 -16.75 -8.32
N ASP A 74 12.18 -15.56 -7.77
CA ASP A 74 12.10 -14.33 -8.56
C ASP A 74 13.00 -13.23 -7.99
N GLN A 75 14.30 -13.52 -7.98
CA GLN A 75 15.40 -12.58 -7.67
C GLN A 75 15.67 -11.59 -8.81
N ARG A 76 14.78 -11.46 -9.78
CA ARG A 76 14.98 -10.55 -10.91
C ARG A 76 14.65 -9.13 -10.46
N PRO A 77 15.50 -8.14 -10.77
CA PRO A 77 15.13 -6.73 -10.59
C PRO A 77 13.84 -6.46 -11.36
N GLY A 78 12.87 -5.83 -10.72
CA GLY A 78 11.58 -5.52 -11.34
C GLY A 78 10.38 -5.70 -10.41
N PHE A 79 9.30 -6.23 -10.97
CA PHE A 79 8.05 -6.48 -10.26
C PHE A 79 7.44 -7.79 -10.74
N ARG A 80 6.58 -8.37 -9.92
CA ARG A 80 5.79 -9.57 -10.26
C ARG A 80 4.31 -9.25 -10.28
N ILE A 81 3.58 -9.99 -11.11
CA ILE A 81 2.12 -9.94 -11.13
C ILE A 81 1.61 -10.72 -9.93
N ASP A 82 0.66 -10.14 -9.20
CA ASP A 82 0.09 -10.73 -8.00
C ASP A 82 -1.39 -10.35 -7.85
N LYS A 83 -2.09 -10.98 -6.92
CA LYS A 83 -3.45 -10.57 -6.54
C LYS A 83 -3.41 -9.29 -5.71
N GLN A 84 -4.41 -8.46 -5.91
CA GLN A 84 -4.65 -7.29 -5.06
C GLN A 84 -4.82 -7.71 -3.59
N LEU A 85 -4.11 -7.02 -2.69
CA LEU A 85 -4.18 -7.27 -1.25
C LEU A 85 -5.41 -6.60 -0.62
N THR A 86 -5.82 -5.46 -1.17
CA THR A 86 -7.03 -4.75 -0.75
C THR A 86 -7.65 -4.00 -1.95
N THR A 87 -8.61 -3.13 -1.67
CA THR A 87 -9.22 -2.21 -2.64
C THR A 87 -9.20 -0.79 -2.07
N VAL A 88 -9.23 0.22 -2.93
CA VAL A 88 -9.34 1.62 -2.51
C VAL A 88 -10.60 1.82 -1.66
N ARG A 89 -11.69 1.13 -2.00
CA ARG A 89 -12.92 1.14 -1.20
C ARG A 89 -12.70 0.63 0.23
N ARG A 90 -12.03 -0.52 0.39
CA ARG A 90 -11.74 -1.10 1.72
C ARG A 90 -10.78 -0.22 2.52
N LEU A 91 -9.74 0.32 1.88
CA LEU A 91 -8.83 1.28 2.52
C LEU A 91 -9.57 2.50 3.05
N ARG A 92 -10.39 3.14 2.22
CA ARG A 92 -11.17 4.33 2.62
C ARG A 92 -12.14 4.00 3.75
N ALA A 93 -12.85 2.87 3.64
CA ALA A 93 -13.77 2.41 4.68
C ALA A 93 -13.04 2.13 6.01
N TYR A 94 -11.85 1.53 5.97
CA TYR A 94 -11.06 1.27 7.16
C TYR A 94 -10.57 2.57 7.81
N ILE A 95 -10.02 3.49 7.01
CA ILE A 95 -9.57 4.81 7.49
C ILE A 95 -10.72 5.58 8.15
N SER A 96 -11.95 5.49 7.62
CA SER A 96 -13.12 6.17 8.21
C SER A 96 -13.57 5.61 9.56
N LYS A 97 -13.21 4.36 9.89
CA LYS A 97 -13.53 3.73 11.19
C LYS A 97 -12.49 4.02 12.27
N MET A 98 -11.35 4.58 11.88
CA MET A 98 -10.26 4.87 12.78
C MET A 98 -10.31 6.33 13.21
N GLU A 99 -9.95 6.57 14.46
CA GLU A 99 -9.81 7.92 15.00
C GLU A 99 -8.52 8.03 15.80
N ARG A 100 -7.92 9.22 15.79
CA ARG A 100 -6.78 9.62 16.65
C ARG A 100 -5.48 8.81 16.49
N ILE A 101 -5.38 7.95 15.48
CA ILE A 101 -4.11 7.25 15.16
C ILE A 101 -3.14 8.16 14.41
N ARG A 102 -1.85 8.06 14.73
CA ARG A 102 -0.77 8.75 14.02
C ARG A 102 -0.76 8.37 12.54
N GLY A 103 -0.68 9.36 11.66
CA GLY A 103 -0.64 9.14 10.21
C GLY A 103 -2.01 9.14 9.52
N ILE A 104 -3.12 9.11 10.27
CA ILE A 104 -4.48 9.05 9.68
C ILE A 104 -4.78 10.17 8.68
N LYS A 105 -4.35 11.41 8.97
CA LYS A 105 -4.54 12.55 8.06
C LYS A 105 -3.79 12.35 6.74
N LYS A 106 -2.57 11.79 6.80
CA LYS A 106 -1.74 11.53 5.61
C LYS A 106 -2.30 10.35 4.82
N ALA A 107 -2.72 9.28 5.50
CA ALA A 107 -3.39 8.12 4.90
C ALA A 107 -4.69 8.55 4.19
N SER A 108 -5.54 9.34 4.85
CA SER A 108 -6.76 9.89 4.28
C SER A 108 -6.46 10.78 3.06
N ARG A 109 -5.40 11.60 3.11
CA ARG A 109 -4.97 12.42 1.96
C ARG A 109 -4.50 11.53 0.79
N ALA A 110 -3.67 10.52 1.05
CA ALA A 110 -3.18 9.61 0.03
C ALA A 110 -4.32 8.81 -0.62
N ALA A 111 -5.25 8.29 0.18
CA ALA A 111 -6.38 7.49 -0.27
C ALA A 111 -7.32 8.22 -1.25
N ARG A 112 -7.30 9.56 -1.30
CA ARG A 112 -8.06 10.35 -2.29
C ARG A 112 -7.52 10.21 -3.71
N TYR A 113 -6.24 9.93 -3.87
CA TYR A 113 -5.58 9.83 -5.16
C TYR A 113 -5.47 8.41 -5.70
N LEU A 114 -5.80 7.41 -4.89
CA LEU A 114 -5.71 6.01 -5.28
C LEU A 114 -6.83 5.62 -6.25
N ILE A 115 -6.46 4.79 -7.21
CA ILE A 115 -7.34 4.12 -8.16
C ILE A 115 -7.04 2.61 -8.07
N ASP A 116 -8.07 1.78 -8.14
CA ASP A 116 -7.91 0.33 -8.12
C ASP A 116 -7.32 -0.19 -9.46
N HIS A 117 -6.77 -1.41 -9.43
CA HIS A 117 -6.41 -2.18 -10.62
C HIS A 117 -5.24 -1.66 -11.46
N SER A 118 -4.27 -0.96 -10.86
CA SER A 118 -2.96 -0.77 -11.52
C SER A 118 -2.24 -2.11 -11.68
N ALA A 119 -1.80 -2.45 -12.90
CA ALA A 119 -1.17 -3.73 -13.20
C ALA A 119 0.36 -3.69 -13.21
N SER A 120 0.97 -2.50 -13.12
CA SER A 120 2.43 -2.35 -13.06
C SER A 120 2.87 -1.07 -12.36
N PRO A 121 4.14 -0.99 -11.90
CA PRO A 121 4.72 0.25 -11.39
C PRO A 121 4.68 1.39 -12.42
N ALA A 122 4.81 1.08 -13.71
CA ALA A 122 4.77 2.08 -14.78
C ALA A 122 3.37 2.69 -14.93
N GLU A 123 2.31 1.88 -14.85
CA GLU A 123 0.92 2.36 -14.85
C GLU A 123 0.62 3.24 -13.64
N THR A 124 1.10 2.85 -12.46
CA THR A 124 0.99 3.65 -11.24
C THR A 124 1.65 5.01 -11.42
N MET A 125 2.89 5.03 -11.90
CA MET A 125 3.65 6.25 -12.12
C MET A 125 2.98 7.16 -13.15
N LEU A 126 2.53 6.60 -14.28
CA LEU A 126 1.80 7.34 -15.31
C LEU A 126 0.49 7.92 -14.75
N THR A 127 -0.27 7.13 -14.00
CA THR A 127 -1.51 7.57 -13.36
C THR A 127 -1.26 8.72 -12.39
N MET A 128 -0.21 8.61 -11.58
CA MET A 128 0.19 9.67 -10.66
C MET A 128 0.57 10.95 -11.42
N MET A 129 1.35 10.85 -12.49
CA MET A 129 1.68 12.00 -13.33
C MET A 129 0.44 12.64 -13.96
N LEU A 130 -0.52 11.87 -14.45
CA LEU A 130 -1.72 12.43 -15.09
C LEU A 130 -2.67 13.06 -14.06
N ALA A 131 -2.99 12.35 -12.98
CA ALA A 131 -4.10 12.68 -12.10
C ALA A 131 -3.74 13.49 -10.84
N LEU A 132 -2.48 13.45 -10.38
CA LEU A 132 -2.09 14.23 -9.20
C LEU A 132 -2.14 15.74 -9.48
N PRO A 133 -2.35 16.59 -8.46
CA PRO A 133 -2.27 18.03 -8.60
C PRO A 133 -0.83 18.49 -8.90
N TYR A 134 -0.70 19.68 -9.50
CA TYR A 134 0.61 20.30 -9.82
C TYR A 134 1.58 20.36 -8.64
N MET A 135 1.08 20.64 -7.43
CA MET A 135 1.89 20.70 -6.20
C MET A 135 2.49 19.34 -5.79
N LEU A 136 2.01 18.25 -6.40
CA LEU A 136 2.50 16.88 -6.22
C LEU A 136 3.16 16.34 -7.49
N GLY A 137 3.46 17.20 -8.48
CA GLY A 137 4.16 16.84 -9.71
C GLY A 137 3.28 16.23 -10.81
N GLY A 138 1.96 16.30 -10.69
CA GLY A 138 1.04 15.81 -11.73
C GLY A 138 0.38 16.91 -12.56
N PHE A 139 -0.34 16.51 -13.62
CA PHE A 139 -0.99 17.39 -14.59
C PHE A 139 -2.43 17.78 -14.23
N LYS A 140 -2.97 17.24 -13.13
CA LYS A 140 -4.34 17.49 -12.65
C LYS A 140 -5.42 17.16 -13.70
N LEU A 141 -5.18 16.13 -14.49
CA LEU A 141 -6.16 15.61 -15.44
C LEU A 141 -7.22 14.76 -14.72
N PRO A 142 -8.37 14.48 -15.36
CA PRO A 142 -9.35 13.53 -14.84
C PRO A 142 -8.70 12.18 -14.54
N THR A 143 -9.16 11.53 -13.48
CA THR A 143 -8.65 10.22 -13.06
C THR A 143 -8.93 9.16 -14.12
N PRO A 144 -7.90 8.46 -14.63
CA PRO A 144 -8.10 7.43 -15.65
C PRO A 144 -8.77 6.19 -15.05
N SER A 145 -9.46 5.41 -15.89
CA SER A 145 -9.85 4.04 -15.57
C SER A 145 -8.70 3.11 -15.96
N LEU A 146 -8.23 2.29 -15.03
CA LEU A 146 -7.13 1.34 -15.26
C LEU A 146 -7.67 -0.04 -15.57
N ASN A 147 -7.07 -0.69 -16.59
CA ASN A 147 -7.33 -2.09 -16.95
C ASN A 147 -8.82 -2.46 -17.10
N ALA A 148 -9.63 -1.54 -17.63
CA ALA A 148 -11.03 -1.80 -17.94
C ALA A 148 -11.17 -2.80 -19.10
N ARG A 149 -12.10 -3.74 -18.96
CA ARG A 149 -12.49 -4.63 -20.07
C ARG A 149 -13.49 -3.88 -20.96
N ILE A 150 -13.23 -3.85 -22.26
CA ILE A 150 -14.06 -3.24 -23.30
C ILE A 150 -14.89 -4.31 -23.98
#